data_AF-A0A9N8VN75-F1
#
_entry.id   AF-A0A9N8VN75-F1
#
_cell.length_a   1.000
_cell.length_b   1.000
_cell.length_c   1.000
_cell.angle_alpha   90.00
_cell.angle_beta   90.00
_cell.angle_gamma   90.00
#
_symmetry.space_group_name_H-M   'P 1'
#
loop_
_entity.id
_entity.type
_entity.pdbx_description
1 polymer ?
#
loop_
_entity_poly.entity_id
_entity_poly.type
_entity_poly.pdbx_seq_one_letter_code
_entity_poly.pdbx_strand_id
1 'polypeptide(L)'
;MQKDEYHHYIPRFILRNFAIDNYERIFSSNRKLFTQKQKFWKSKKKGESLQIYDRANDQLCISLIARIYGDINMYKDLNHNDAMRVEKKLSILEEKASKVVRDIIETSQMKSQIVLLRKDLADLRKFLFIMDYRKPSRRNQFADKRFDIVTGSMVENFMQEHNLQSSQEVWLQNVREIIDTPHEDVKDNTRIFVVDRMDYRLRMIDCFLAIWQAGENDEFIMTSNSFGLFEGINYDVPIQVGGFGGPRQIAFHWFYVISPKLAVVLCASGFREGVGFEALDKFLGFKHRSIFKNVSHPPPIPEYVGFKEPSKLRPESEFDKPFDFREFDNRFDWWANQSGLKKQDNDKFTFTFVKANSATVHLVNSILLNEANPDLQLSFLSLPYLYKTIVKYYKNFKDNNFMPSQDFSKMKRTLFIALNKTHKEDLNLRRNILVCGKYWNLCKFE
;
A
#
# COMPACT_ATOMS: atom_id res chain seq x y z
N MET A 1 -13.01 24.30 25.37
CA MET A 1 -13.44 23.60 24.14
C MET A 1 -12.19 23.18 23.39
N GLN A 2 -11.94 21.88 23.21
CA GLN A 2 -10.77 21.41 22.46
C GLN A 2 -10.97 21.75 20.98
N LYS A 3 -9.97 22.41 20.36
CA LYS A 3 -10.03 22.87 18.97
C LYS A 3 -10.11 21.68 18.03
N ASP A 4 -10.88 21.83 16.95
CA ASP A 4 -10.93 20.83 15.88
C ASP A 4 -9.56 20.63 15.24
N GLU A 5 -9.19 19.37 15.02
CA GLU A 5 -7.88 18.98 14.49
C GLU A 5 -8.03 18.20 13.18
N TYR A 6 -7.23 18.57 12.19
CA TYR A 6 -7.19 17.91 10.88
C TYR A 6 -6.22 16.73 10.93
N HIS A 7 -6.74 15.53 10.71
CA HIS A 7 -5.99 14.28 10.79
C HIS A 7 -5.83 13.68 9.41
N HIS A 8 -4.59 13.30 9.09
CA HIS A 8 -4.26 12.67 7.82
C HIS A 8 -4.59 11.18 7.88
N TYR A 9 -5.49 10.69 7.02
CA TYR A 9 -5.66 9.25 6.82
C TYR A 9 -4.51 8.68 5.96
N ILE A 10 -3.91 9.47 5.06
CA ILE A 10 -2.58 9.18 4.48
C ILE A 10 -1.50 10.06 5.15
N PRO A 11 -0.58 9.48 5.95
CA PRO A 11 0.37 10.23 6.76
C PRO A 11 1.23 11.16 5.93
N ARG A 12 1.55 12.31 6.50
CA ARG A 12 2.38 13.33 5.84
C ARG A 12 3.75 12.79 5.42
N PHE A 13 4.32 11.84 6.17
CA PHE A 13 5.63 11.26 5.81
C PHE A 13 5.58 10.44 4.51
N ILE A 14 4.45 9.76 4.23
CA ILE A 14 4.20 9.10 2.94
C ILE A 14 4.01 10.16 1.87
N LEU A 15 3.12 11.14 2.12
CA LEU A 15 2.81 12.18 1.14
C LEU A 15 4.07 12.95 0.69
N ARG A 16 5.01 13.18 1.61
CA ARG A 16 6.30 13.83 1.30
C ARG A 16 7.14 13.07 0.27
N ASN A 17 6.95 11.77 0.11
CA ASN A 17 7.62 10.98 -0.93
C ASN A 17 7.08 11.28 -2.34
N PHE A 18 5.91 11.91 -2.44
CA PHE A 18 5.26 12.37 -3.67
C PHE A 18 5.39 13.88 -3.87
N ALA A 19 6.11 14.58 -2.99
CA ALA A 19 6.27 16.03 -3.09
C ALA A 19 7.11 16.42 -4.32
N ILE A 20 6.63 17.44 -5.05
CA ILE A 20 7.21 17.91 -6.32
C ILE A 20 8.71 18.24 -6.15
N ASP A 21 9.04 18.90 -5.05
CA ASP A 21 10.38 19.40 -4.77
C ASP A 21 11.33 18.36 -4.16
N ASN A 22 10.79 17.24 -3.66
CA ASN A 22 11.57 16.07 -3.29
C ASN A 22 11.89 15.22 -4.52
N TYR A 23 10.97 15.11 -5.49
CA TYR A 23 11.21 14.36 -6.72
C TYR A 23 12.35 14.93 -7.56
N GLU A 24 12.46 16.26 -7.68
CA GLU A 24 13.58 16.90 -8.39
C GLU A 24 14.96 16.59 -7.78
N ARG A 25 15.03 16.12 -6.51
CA ARG A 25 16.27 15.69 -5.85
C ARG A 25 16.65 14.24 -6.12
N ILE A 26 15.68 13.37 -6.36
CA ILE A 26 15.91 11.92 -6.45
C ILE A 26 16.33 11.51 -7.88
N PHE A 27 15.99 12.30 -8.92
CA PHE A 27 16.16 11.87 -10.33
C PHE A 27 16.93 12.83 -11.26
N SER A 28 17.60 13.86 -10.74
CA SER A 28 18.53 14.68 -11.55
C SER A 28 19.98 14.25 -11.34
N SER A 29 20.52 13.42 -12.25
CA SER A 29 21.96 13.15 -12.35
C SER A 29 22.77 14.38 -12.80
N ASN A 30 22.09 15.43 -13.27
CA ASN A 30 22.73 16.62 -13.84
C ASN A 30 22.77 17.79 -12.84
N ARG A 31 23.91 17.92 -12.13
CA ARG A 31 24.18 18.93 -11.09
C ARG A 31 23.93 20.40 -11.52
N LYS A 32 24.00 20.73 -12.82
CA LYS A 32 23.85 22.11 -13.33
C LYS A 32 22.39 22.57 -13.45
N LEU A 33 21.47 21.69 -13.84
CA LEU A 33 20.02 21.97 -13.86
C LEU A 33 19.46 22.07 -12.43
N PHE A 34 20.03 21.28 -11.52
CA PHE A 34 19.72 21.29 -10.10
C PHE A 34 19.97 22.67 -9.46
N THR A 35 21.13 23.29 -9.69
CA THR A 35 21.48 24.59 -9.10
C THR A 35 20.63 25.76 -9.60
N GLN A 36 20.12 25.69 -10.84
CA GLN A 36 19.28 26.75 -11.42
C GLN A 36 17.84 26.69 -10.88
N LYS A 37 17.24 25.49 -10.77
CA LYS A 37 15.90 25.30 -10.17
C LYS A 37 15.90 25.47 -8.65
N GLN A 38 17.01 25.17 -7.97
CA GLN A 38 17.15 25.34 -6.52
C GLN A 38 17.03 26.81 -6.08
N LYS A 39 17.31 27.80 -6.93
CA LYS A 39 17.07 29.22 -6.63
C LYS A 39 15.58 29.58 -6.59
N PHE A 40 14.73 28.91 -7.37
CA PHE A 40 13.29 29.17 -7.41
C PHE A 40 12.56 28.62 -6.17
N TRP A 41 13.02 27.48 -5.63
CA TRP A 41 12.38 26.79 -4.49
C TRP A 41 12.94 27.15 -3.10
N LYS A 42 13.92 28.07 -3.01
CA LYS A 42 14.49 28.51 -1.72
C LYS A 42 13.54 29.35 -0.86
N SER A 43 12.39 29.80 -1.39
CA SER A 43 11.42 30.66 -0.67
C SER A 43 10.17 29.93 -0.15
N LYS A 44 9.97 28.64 -0.46
CA LYS A 44 8.81 27.84 0.01
C LYS A 44 9.28 26.71 0.94
N LYS A 45 8.48 26.41 1.97
CA LYS A 45 8.70 25.25 2.87
C LYS A 45 8.82 23.98 2.02
N LYS A 46 10.02 23.40 1.99
CA LYS A 46 10.36 22.20 1.20
C LYS A 46 9.49 21.01 1.61
N GLY A 47 9.04 20.20 0.66
CA GLY A 47 8.37 18.92 0.84
C GLY A 47 6.89 19.03 1.18
N GLU A 48 6.21 20.13 0.83
CA GLU A 48 4.83 20.39 1.29
C GLU A 48 3.82 20.56 0.13
N SER A 49 4.21 20.32 -1.12
CA SER A 49 3.33 20.48 -2.29
C SER A 49 3.28 19.22 -3.16
N LEU A 50 2.06 18.80 -3.51
CA LEU A 50 1.77 17.66 -4.38
C LEU A 50 1.20 18.14 -5.71
N GLN A 51 1.60 17.50 -6.81
CA GLN A 51 0.85 17.56 -8.06
C GLN A 51 -0.36 16.64 -7.95
N ILE A 52 -1.55 17.19 -8.20
CA ILE A 52 -2.79 16.43 -8.12
C ILE A 52 -3.67 16.63 -9.34
N TYR A 53 -4.47 15.62 -9.63
CA TYR A 53 -5.66 15.74 -10.46
C TYR A 53 -6.88 15.62 -9.55
N ASP A 54 -7.69 16.68 -9.53
CA ASP A 54 -8.97 16.73 -8.86
C ASP A 54 -10.05 16.29 -9.85
N ARG A 55 -10.60 15.09 -9.65
CA ARG A 55 -11.62 14.52 -10.54
C ARG A 55 -12.95 15.25 -10.44
N ALA A 56 -13.32 15.76 -9.26
CA ALA A 56 -14.59 16.45 -9.06
C ALA A 56 -14.65 17.75 -9.89
N ASN A 57 -13.53 18.46 -9.95
CA ASN A 57 -13.41 19.71 -10.69
C ASN A 57 -12.79 19.55 -12.10
N ASP A 58 -12.36 18.34 -12.47
CA ASP A 58 -11.62 18.02 -13.72
C ASP A 58 -10.40 18.93 -13.94
N GLN A 59 -9.58 19.10 -12.91
CA GLN A 59 -8.47 20.05 -12.92
C GLN A 59 -7.14 19.44 -12.46
N LEU A 60 -6.07 19.84 -13.15
CA LEU A 60 -4.70 19.65 -12.69
C LEU A 60 -4.35 20.83 -11.77
N CYS A 61 -3.99 20.54 -10.52
CA CYS A 61 -3.64 21.57 -9.56
C CYS A 61 -2.49 21.13 -8.64
N ILE A 62 -2.01 22.08 -7.84
CA ILE A 62 -1.01 21.84 -6.81
C ILE A 62 -1.71 21.99 -5.46
N SER A 63 -1.62 20.96 -4.62
CA SER A 63 -2.21 20.99 -3.28
C SER A 63 -1.13 20.97 -2.20
N LEU A 64 -1.42 21.60 -1.07
CA LEU A 64 -0.57 21.53 0.11
C LEU A 64 -0.84 20.22 0.86
N ILE A 65 0.23 19.53 1.27
CA ILE A 65 0.13 18.28 2.04
C ILE A 65 -0.74 18.48 3.29
N ALA A 66 -0.65 19.64 3.94
CA ALA A 66 -1.43 19.95 5.14
C ALA A 66 -2.96 20.01 4.94
N ARG A 67 -3.47 19.95 3.70
CA ARG A 67 -4.91 20.11 3.37
C ARG A 67 -5.47 18.97 2.52
N ILE A 68 -4.73 17.87 2.37
CA ILE A 68 -5.10 16.77 1.48
C ILE A 68 -4.95 15.44 2.21
N TYR A 69 -5.77 14.47 1.80
CA TYR A 69 -5.78 13.11 2.36
C TYR A 69 -5.94 13.04 3.88
N GLY A 70 -6.83 13.90 4.40
CA GLY A 70 -7.21 13.94 5.80
C GLY A 70 -8.64 14.43 6.01
N ASP A 71 -9.11 14.31 7.24
CA ASP A 71 -10.45 14.69 7.68
C ASP A 71 -10.38 15.26 9.12
N ILE A 72 -11.41 16.00 9.52
CA ILE A 72 -11.45 16.68 10.82
C ILE A 72 -11.87 15.70 11.91
N ASN A 73 -11.18 15.71 13.06
CA ASN A 73 -11.52 14.97 14.27
C ASN A 73 -11.72 13.44 14.06
N MET A 74 -10.98 12.82 13.13
CA MET A 74 -11.15 11.40 12.77
C MET A 74 -11.15 10.44 13.97
N TYR A 75 -10.30 10.68 14.97
CA TYR A 75 -10.05 9.77 16.08
C TYR A 75 -10.54 10.30 17.43
N LYS A 76 -11.37 11.34 17.42
CA LYS A 76 -11.88 11.96 18.64
C LYS A 76 -12.88 11.03 19.32
N ASP A 77 -12.52 10.56 20.51
CA ASP A 77 -13.35 9.71 21.35
C ASP A 77 -14.09 10.56 22.39
N LEU A 78 -15.32 10.97 22.08
CA LEU A 78 -16.09 11.88 22.94
C LEU A 78 -16.56 11.22 24.25
N ASN A 79 -16.51 9.89 24.32
CA ASN A 79 -17.00 9.12 25.47
C ASN A 79 -15.88 8.71 26.43
N HIS A 80 -14.67 9.28 26.26
CA HIS A 80 -13.52 8.99 27.09
C HIS A 80 -12.82 10.28 27.58
N ASN A 81 -12.28 10.25 28.80
CA ASN A 81 -11.62 11.41 29.43
C ASN A 81 -10.42 11.93 28.61
N ASP A 82 -9.64 11.02 28.02
CA ASP A 82 -8.63 11.34 27.01
C ASP A 82 -9.18 11.14 25.59
N ALA A 83 -9.84 12.16 25.05
CA ALA A 83 -10.51 12.11 23.75
C ALA A 83 -9.55 11.87 22.57
N MET A 84 -8.24 12.12 22.74
CA MET A 84 -7.21 11.97 21.70
C MET A 84 -6.30 10.76 21.93
N ARG A 85 -6.70 9.82 22.81
CA ARG A 85 -5.91 8.63 23.15
C ARG A 85 -5.52 7.77 21.95
N VAL A 86 -6.41 7.64 20.97
CA VAL A 86 -6.18 6.84 19.75
C VAL A 86 -5.17 7.54 18.84
N GLU A 87 -5.30 8.85 18.66
CA GLU A 87 -4.34 9.67 17.90
C GLU A 87 -2.92 9.59 18.48
N LYS A 88 -2.78 9.64 19.81
CA LYS A 88 -1.48 9.49 20.47
C LYS A 88 -0.81 8.13 20.18
N LYS A 89 -1.59 7.06 20.07
CA LYS A 89 -1.07 5.72 19.74
C LYS A 89 -0.72 5.60 18.27
N LEU A 90 -1.54 6.20 17.40
CA LEU A 90 -1.27 6.28 15.97
C LEU A 90 0.03 7.02 15.68
N SER A 91 0.27 8.17 16.33
CA SER A 91 1.50 8.94 16.11
C SER A 91 2.77 8.16 16.46
N ILE A 92 2.75 7.33 17.52
CA ILE A 92 3.86 6.45 17.88
C ILE A 92 4.08 5.36 16.81
N LEU A 93 3.00 4.73 16.33
CA LEU A 93 3.09 3.73 15.26
C LEU A 93 3.62 4.35 13.96
N GLU A 94 3.11 5.53 13.60
CA GLU A 94 3.57 6.28 12.43
C GLU A 94 5.05 6.68 12.56
N GLU A 95 5.51 7.10 13.73
CA GLU A 95 6.93 7.43 13.95
C GLU A 95 7.80 6.20 13.67
N LYS A 96 7.44 5.04 14.23
CA LYS A 96 8.17 3.77 14.03
C LYS A 96 8.17 3.36 12.56
N ALA A 97 7.00 3.31 11.93
CA ALA A 97 6.86 2.93 10.53
C ALA A 97 7.58 3.92 9.59
N SER A 98 7.60 5.21 9.92
CA SER A 98 8.30 6.22 9.11
C SER A 98 9.80 5.98 9.02
N LYS A 99 10.42 5.44 10.08
CA LYS A 99 11.83 5.06 10.11
C LYS A 99 12.07 3.90 9.13
N VAL A 100 11.28 2.84 9.26
CA VAL A 100 11.37 1.66 8.38
C VAL A 100 11.14 2.01 6.91
N VAL A 101 10.10 2.80 6.61
CA VAL A 101 9.79 3.23 5.23
C VAL A 101 10.91 4.10 4.65
N ARG A 102 11.48 5.00 5.45
CA ARG A 102 12.63 5.81 5.02
C ARG A 102 13.83 4.93 4.70
N ASP A 103 14.15 3.96 5.55
CA ASP A 103 15.27 3.05 5.35
C ASP A 103 15.08 2.20 4.08
N ILE A 104 13.85 1.73 3.81
CA ILE A 104 13.47 1.06 2.56
C ILE A 104 13.74 1.97 1.36
N ILE A 105 13.27 3.22 1.39
CA ILE A 105 13.41 4.17 0.29
C ILE A 105 14.89 4.50 0.03
N GLU A 106 15.64 4.90 1.05
CA GLU A 106 17.04 5.28 0.94
C GLU A 106 17.91 4.10 0.46
N THR A 107 17.69 2.91 1.03
CA THR A 107 18.44 1.71 0.63
C THR A 107 18.16 1.32 -0.82
N SER A 108 16.92 1.45 -1.29
CA SER A 108 16.53 1.09 -2.67
C SER A 108 17.21 1.92 -3.77
N GLN A 109 17.77 3.08 -3.42
CA GLN A 109 18.48 3.95 -4.35
C GLN A 109 19.93 3.48 -4.58
N MET A 110 20.50 2.74 -3.64
CA MET A 110 21.93 2.39 -3.64
C MET A 110 22.18 0.89 -3.67
N LYS A 111 21.24 0.07 -3.19
CA LYS A 111 21.40 -1.39 -3.03
C LYS A 111 20.24 -2.14 -3.69
N SER A 112 20.45 -3.41 -3.98
CA SER A 112 19.44 -4.34 -4.50
C SER A 112 18.64 -5.05 -3.40
N GLN A 113 19.07 -4.95 -2.14
CA GLN A 113 18.47 -5.63 -1.00
C GLN A 113 18.47 -4.74 0.24
N ILE A 114 17.57 -5.03 1.17
CA ILE A 114 17.48 -4.43 2.51
C ILE A 114 17.29 -5.51 3.57
N VAL A 115 17.89 -5.31 4.74
CA VAL A 115 17.69 -6.16 5.91
C VAL A 115 16.80 -5.41 6.89
N LEU A 116 15.69 -6.03 7.31
CA LEU A 116 14.80 -5.51 8.33
C LEU A 116 14.77 -6.43 9.55
N LEU A 117 14.65 -5.87 10.75
CA LEU A 117 14.48 -6.65 11.96
C LEU A 117 13.02 -7.11 12.11
N ARG A 118 12.79 -8.21 12.83
CA ARG A 118 11.44 -8.71 13.15
C ARG A 118 10.56 -7.62 13.74
N LYS A 119 11.06 -6.88 14.73
CA LYS A 119 10.31 -5.80 15.38
C LYS A 119 9.91 -4.69 14.40
N ASP A 120 10.79 -4.35 13.47
CA ASP A 120 10.56 -3.30 12.48
C ASP A 120 9.52 -3.78 11.44
N LEU A 121 9.58 -5.06 11.08
CA LEU A 121 8.60 -5.70 10.20
C LEU A 121 7.21 -5.81 10.87
N ALA A 122 7.17 -6.11 12.16
CA ALA A 122 5.94 -6.15 12.96
C ALA A 122 5.29 -4.76 13.06
N ASP A 123 6.07 -3.72 13.36
CA ASP A 123 5.60 -2.34 13.37
C ASP A 123 5.13 -1.90 11.97
N LEU A 124 5.87 -2.26 10.90
CA LEU A 124 5.45 -1.97 9.52
C LEU A 124 4.13 -2.65 9.17
N ARG A 125 3.94 -3.94 9.48
CA ARG A 125 2.68 -4.67 9.20
C ARG A 125 1.50 -4.08 9.93
N LYS A 126 1.65 -3.75 11.23
CA LYS A 126 0.62 -3.02 11.99
C LYS A 126 0.27 -1.70 11.33
N PHE A 127 1.27 -0.92 10.92
CA PHE A 127 1.07 0.33 10.20
C PHE A 127 0.30 0.12 8.88
N LEU A 128 0.70 -0.84 8.04
CA LEU A 128 0.04 -1.11 6.75
C LEU A 128 -1.44 -1.49 6.93
N PHE A 129 -1.76 -2.31 7.93
CA PHE A 129 -3.15 -2.66 8.23
C PHE A 129 -3.96 -1.44 8.67
N ILE A 130 -3.44 -0.68 9.66
CA ILE A 130 -4.11 0.48 10.22
C ILE A 130 -4.36 1.54 9.15
N MET A 131 -3.42 1.72 8.22
CA MET A 131 -3.54 2.62 7.07
C MET A 131 -4.75 2.34 6.19
N ASP A 132 -5.06 1.06 5.95
CA ASP A 132 -6.25 0.66 5.22
C ASP A 132 -7.50 0.71 6.11
N TYR A 133 -7.40 0.24 7.35
CA TYR A 133 -8.52 0.19 8.30
C TYR A 133 -9.06 1.57 8.69
N ARG A 134 -8.22 2.61 8.69
CA ARG A 134 -8.60 3.98 9.07
C ARG A 134 -9.13 4.83 7.93
N LYS A 135 -9.26 4.26 6.73
CA LYS A 135 -9.81 4.97 5.57
C LYS A 135 -11.21 5.52 5.86
N PRO A 136 -11.60 6.63 5.20
CA PRO A 136 -12.93 7.19 5.36
C PRO A 136 -14.06 6.19 5.12
N SER A 137 -13.93 5.29 4.14
CA SER A 137 -14.95 4.26 3.84
C SER A 137 -15.22 3.35 5.03
N ARG A 138 -14.17 2.77 5.64
CA ARG A 138 -14.27 1.87 6.79
C ARG A 138 -14.72 2.63 8.04
N ARG A 139 -14.14 3.80 8.32
CA ARG A 139 -14.57 4.64 9.45
C ARG A 139 -16.06 4.99 9.37
N ASN A 140 -16.51 5.48 8.21
CA ASN A 140 -17.90 5.86 7.98
C ASN A 140 -18.83 4.64 8.01
N GLN A 141 -18.34 3.44 7.70
CA GLN A 141 -19.11 2.21 7.88
C GLN A 141 -19.56 2.04 9.34
N PHE A 142 -18.65 2.23 10.29
CA PHE A 142 -18.95 2.15 11.72
C PHE A 142 -19.71 3.38 12.23
N ALA A 143 -19.33 4.59 11.80
CA ALA A 143 -20.02 5.82 12.22
C ALA A 143 -21.49 5.85 11.77
N ASP A 144 -21.75 5.46 10.51
CA ASP A 144 -23.08 5.53 9.90
C ASP A 144 -23.86 4.20 9.99
N LYS A 145 -23.31 3.20 10.69
CA LYS A 145 -23.88 1.84 10.83
C LYS A 145 -24.22 1.16 9.49
N ARG A 146 -23.37 1.34 8.47
CA ARG A 146 -23.56 0.77 7.12
C ARG A 146 -23.06 -0.68 7.04
N PHE A 147 -23.79 -1.59 7.68
CA PHE A 147 -23.49 -3.01 7.67
C PHE A 147 -24.57 -3.79 6.93
N ASP A 148 -24.20 -4.94 6.35
CA ASP A 148 -25.19 -5.96 6.02
C ASP A 148 -25.80 -6.56 7.30
N ILE A 149 -26.93 -7.26 7.18
CA ILE A 149 -27.70 -7.78 8.31
C ILE A 149 -26.84 -8.67 9.22
N VAL A 150 -26.00 -9.53 8.64
CA VAL A 150 -25.19 -10.50 9.38
C VAL A 150 -24.08 -9.77 10.14
N THR A 151 -23.33 -8.91 9.45
CA THR A 151 -22.27 -8.12 10.08
C THR A 151 -22.82 -7.17 11.14
N GLY A 152 -23.98 -6.55 10.89
CA GLY A 152 -24.65 -5.66 11.84
C GLY A 152 -24.97 -6.37 13.16
N SER A 153 -25.56 -7.57 13.09
CA SER A 153 -25.83 -8.39 14.28
C SER A 153 -24.55 -8.79 15.02
N MET A 154 -23.47 -9.12 14.30
CA MET A 154 -22.18 -9.42 14.93
C MET A 154 -21.60 -8.20 15.66
N VAL A 155 -21.71 -7.00 15.09
CA VAL A 155 -21.27 -5.75 15.72
C VAL A 155 -22.08 -5.48 16.99
N GLU A 156 -23.40 -5.65 16.95
CA GLU A 156 -24.27 -5.47 18.13
C GLU A 156 -23.92 -6.44 19.27
N ASN A 157 -23.72 -7.72 18.96
CA ASN A 157 -23.30 -8.72 19.95
C ASN A 157 -21.95 -8.36 20.56
N PHE A 158 -21.00 -7.94 19.73
CA PHE A 158 -19.67 -7.51 20.20
C PHE A 158 -19.75 -6.27 21.08
N MET A 159 -20.63 -5.32 20.75
CA MET A 159 -20.87 -4.13 21.58
C MET A 159 -21.41 -4.52 22.96
N GLN A 160 -22.36 -5.46 23.03
CA GLN A 160 -22.91 -5.96 24.29
C GLN A 160 -21.85 -6.67 25.13
N GLU A 161 -21.06 -7.57 24.53
CA GLU A 161 -20.01 -8.33 25.20
C GLU A 161 -18.93 -7.41 25.82
N HIS A 162 -18.59 -6.32 25.14
CA HIS A 162 -17.53 -5.40 25.57
C HIS A 162 -18.03 -4.09 26.20
N ASN A 163 -19.34 -3.99 26.48
CA ASN A 163 -19.97 -2.79 27.07
C ASN A 163 -19.75 -1.49 26.28
N LEU A 164 -19.75 -1.58 24.95
CA LEU A 164 -19.57 -0.43 24.04
C LEU A 164 -20.91 0.19 23.67
N GLN A 165 -20.97 1.53 23.66
CA GLN A 165 -22.22 2.27 23.47
C GLN A 165 -22.51 2.56 22.00
N SER A 166 -21.51 2.48 21.12
CA SER A 166 -21.67 2.73 19.69
C SER A 166 -20.76 1.88 18.82
N SER A 167 -21.15 1.67 17.57
CA SER A 167 -20.30 1.05 16.55
C SER A 167 -19.03 1.85 16.28
N GLN A 168 -19.04 3.18 16.46
CA GLN A 168 -17.83 4.00 16.38
C GLN A 168 -16.82 3.64 17.48
N GLU A 169 -17.28 3.31 18.69
CA GLU A 169 -16.40 2.82 19.76
C GLU A 169 -15.78 1.46 19.43
N VAL A 170 -16.48 0.58 18.70
CA VAL A 170 -15.91 -0.66 18.17
C VAL A 170 -14.71 -0.37 17.26
N TRP A 171 -14.87 0.56 16.32
CA TRP A 171 -13.79 0.96 15.43
C TRP A 171 -12.59 1.57 16.19
N LEU A 172 -12.84 2.49 17.12
CA LEU A 172 -11.79 3.10 17.97
C LEU A 172 -11.08 2.06 18.85
N GLN A 173 -11.84 1.11 19.43
CA GLN A 173 -11.28 0.01 20.20
C GLN A 173 -10.39 -0.86 19.31
N ASN A 174 -10.84 -1.27 18.13
CA ASN A 174 -10.06 -2.11 17.24
C ASN A 174 -8.75 -1.43 16.84
N VAL A 175 -8.77 -0.14 16.48
CA VAL A 175 -7.53 0.62 16.21
C VAL A 175 -6.59 0.55 17.41
N ARG A 176 -7.07 0.81 18.63
CA ARG A 176 -6.23 0.74 19.84
C ARG A 176 -5.66 -0.66 20.06
N GLU A 177 -6.53 -1.67 20.11
CA GLU A 177 -6.15 -3.04 20.47
C GLU A 177 -5.17 -3.61 19.43
N ILE A 178 -5.34 -3.33 18.14
CA ILE A 178 -4.38 -3.75 17.10
C ILE A 178 -2.99 -3.12 17.34
N ILE A 179 -2.92 -1.84 17.71
CA ILE A 179 -1.65 -1.15 17.95
C ILE A 179 -0.95 -1.71 19.19
N ASP A 180 -1.71 -1.89 20.28
CA ASP A 180 -1.20 -2.28 21.60
C ASP A 180 -0.83 -3.76 21.68
N THR A 181 -1.49 -4.61 20.89
CA THR A 181 -1.21 -6.05 20.86
C THR A 181 0.11 -6.33 20.12
N PRO A 182 0.96 -7.24 20.61
CA PRO A 182 2.08 -7.76 19.82
C PRO A 182 1.60 -8.30 18.48
N HIS A 183 2.36 -8.07 17.41
CA HIS A 183 1.91 -8.35 16.04
C HIS A 183 1.38 -9.78 15.84
N GLU A 184 2.07 -10.77 16.41
CA GLU A 184 1.71 -12.18 16.30
C GLU A 184 0.45 -12.58 17.07
N ASP A 185 0.10 -11.83 18.12
CA ASP A 185 -1.03 -12.12 19.00
C ASP A 185 -2.33 -11.41 18.55
N VAL A 186 -2.25 -10.48 17.58
CA VAL A 186 -3.42 -9.73 17.09
C VAL A 186 -4.52 -10.67 16.61
N LYS A 187 -4.16 -11.77 15.93
CA LYS A 187 -5.10 -12.76 15.39
C LYS A 187 -5.94 -13.48 16.47
N ASP A 188 -5.47 -13.47 17.72
CA ASP A 188 -6.09 -14.18 18.84
C ASP A 188 -6.74 -13.22 19.85
N ASN A 189 -6.42 -11.92 19.83
CA ASN A 189 -6.98 -10.95 20.76
C ASN A 189 -8.50 -10.78 20.58
N THR A 190 -9.29 -11.29 21.53
CA THR A 190 -10.76 -11.25 21.53
C THR A 190 -11.35 -9.86 21.74
N ARG A 191 -10.56 -8.87 22.16
CA ARG A 191 -10.99 -7.47 22.25
C ARG A 191 -11.03 -6.77 20.90
N ILE A 192 -10.63 -7.44 19.83
CA ILE A 192 -10.77 -6.97 18.45
C ILE A 192 -11.96 -7.68 17.82
N PHE A 193 -12.84 -6.90 17.18
CA PHE A 193 -13.99 -7.44 16.48
C PHE A 193 -13.60 -8.59 15.54
N VAL A 194 -14.33 -9.70 15.61
CA VAL A 194 -13.93 -10.97 14.97
C VAL A 194 -13.64 -10.86 13.48
N VAL A 195 -14.43 -10.08 12.74
CA VAL A 195 -14.24 -9.86 11.30
C VAL A 195 -12.92 -9.12 11.03
N ASP A 196 -12.64 -8.08 11.82
CA ASP A 196 -11.42 -7.27 11.69
C ASP A 196 -10.17 -8.06 12.09
N ARG A 197 -10.29 -8.89 13.13
CA ARG A 197 -9.24 -9.79 13.58
C ARG A 197 -8.90 -10.84 12.52
N MET A 198 -9.91 -11.40 11.86
CA MET A 198 -9.71 -12.35 10.75
C MET A 198 -9.09 -11.67 9.54
N ASP A 199 -9.52 -10.45 9.20
CA ASP A 199 -8.87 -9.69 8.11
C ASP A 199 -7.40 -9.40 8.44
N TYR A 200 -7.09 -9.02 9.68
CA TYR A 200 -5.71 -8.84 10.12
C TYR A 200 -4.89 -10.12 9.96
N ARG A 201 -5.41 -11.27 10.41
CA ARG A 201 -4.73 -12.56 10.26
C ARG A 201 -4.41 -12.86 8.78
N LEU A 202 -5.44 -12.88 7.93
CA LEU A 202 -5.31 -13.26 6.52
C LEU A 202 -4.31 -12.36 5.77
N ARG A 203 -4.22 -11.09 6.14
CA ARG A 203 -3.40 -10.09 5.45
C ARG A 203 -2.03 -9.93 6.06
N MET A 204 -1.95 -9.81 7.38
CA MET A 204 -0.72 -9.41 8.07
C MET A 204 0.04 -10.61 8.64
N ILE A 205 -0.59 -11.77 8.79
CA ILE A 205 0.08 -12.98 9.26
C ILE A 205 0.29 -13.96 8.09
N ASP A 206 -0.78 -14.30 7.37
CA ASP A 206 -0.74 -15.37 6.36
C ASP A 206 -0.06 -14.96 5.04
N CYS A 207 0.11 -13.67 4.78
CA CYS A 207 0.82 -13.15 3.60
C CYS A 207 2.27 -12.80 3.91
N PHE A 208 3.17 -13.03 2.94
CA PHE A 208 4.55 -12.57 3.02
C PHE A 208 4.75 -11.23 2.30
N LEU A 209 5.77 -10.48 2.69
CA LEU A 209 6.04 -9.15 2.14
C LEU A 209 7.05 -9.25 0.99
N ALA A 210 6.76 -8.57 -0.11
CA ALA A 210 7.68 -8.26 -1.20
C ALA A 210 7.77 -6.74 -1.39
N ILE A 211 8.89 -6.27 -1.96
CA ILE A 211 9.10 -4.85 -2.25
C ILE A 211 9.27 -4.69 -3.76
N TRP A 212 8.30 -4.06 -4.41
CA TRP A 212 8.33 -3.81 -5.84
C TRP A 212 8.85 -2.41 -6.12
N GLN A 213 9.81 -2.32 -7.04
CA GLN A 213 10.45 -1.09 -7.45
C GLN A 213 10.12 -0.79 -8.92
N ALA A 214 9.53 0.37 -9.18
CA ALA A 214 9.25 0.83 -10.53
C ALA A 214 10.55 1.13 -11.30
N GLY A 215 10.51 0.96 -12.62
CA GLY A 215 11.60 1.35 -13.51
C GLY A 215 11.92 2.84 -13.48
N GLU A 216 13.04 3.25 -14.08
CA GLU A 216 13.52 4.65 -14.09
C GLU A 216 12.47 5.62 -14.66
N ASN A 217 11.75 5.19 -15.70
CA ASN A 217 10.72 5.98 -16.38
C ASN A 217 9.29 5.61 -15.97
N ASP A 218 9.12 4.78 -14.95
CA ASP A 218 7.82 4.33 -14.46
C ASP A 218 7.53 4.88 -13.06
N GLU A 219 6.27 5.13 -12.73
CA GLU A 219 5.88 5.57 -11.39
C GLU A 219 4.55 4.96 -10.94
N PHE A 220 4.46 4.66 -9.65
CA PHE A 220 3.19 4.39 -9.00
C PHE A 220 2.49 5.71 -8.68
N ILE A 221 1.18 5.75 -8.91
CA ILE A 221 0.33 6.88 -8.52
C ILE A 221 -0.23 6.68 -7.12
N MET A 222 -0.76 7.73 -6.51
CA MET A 222 -1.44 7.65 -5.22
C MET A 222 -2.85 8.23 -5.32
N THR A 223 -3.83 7.50 -4.81
CA THR A 223 -5.23 7.90 -4.73
C THR A 223 -5.66 8.00 -3.26
N SER A 224 -6.77 8.67 -2.97
CA SER A 224 -7.32 8.76 -1.61
C SER A 224 -7.66 7.39 -1.00
N ASN A 225 -7.80 6.34 -1.81
CA ASN A 225 -8.08 4.97 -1.38
C ASN A 225 -6.91 4.00 -1.60
N SER A 226 -5.71 4.48 -1.95
CA SER A 226 -4.63 3.64 -2.52
C SER A 226 -3.93 2.66 -1.57
N PHE A 227 -4.12 2.77 -0.24
CA PHE A 227 -3.44 1.91 0.73
C PHE A 227 -4.19 0.61 0.97
N GLY A 228 -3.59 -0.55 0.76
CA GLY A 228 -4.26 -1.83 1.03
C GLY A 228 -5.34 -2.18 0.02
N LEU A 229 -5.20 -1.71 -1.23
CA LEU A 229 -5.99 -2.22 -2.34
C LEU A 229 -5.47 -3.59 -2.74
N PHE A 230 -6.35 -4.48 -3.21
CA PHE A 230 -5.99 -5.85 -3.49
C PHE A 230 -6.29 -6.25 -4.93
N GLU A 231 -5.58 -7.29 -5.37
CA GLU A 231 -5.93 -8.08 -6.54
C GLU A 231 -6.35 -9.47 -6.06
N GLY A 232 -7.48 -9.97 -6.55
CA GLY A 232 -8.09 -11.17 -6.01
C GLY A 232 -9.38 -11.57 -6.73
N ILE A 233 -10.04 -12.56 -6.15
CA ILE A 233 -11.34 -13.06 -6.59
C ILE A 233 -12.38 -12.85 -5.50
N ASN A 234 -13.56 -12.43 -5.93
CA ASN A 234 -14.77 -12.50 -5.13
C ASN A 234 -15.56 -13.73 -5.56
N TYR A 235 -16.06 -14.50 -4.60
CA TYR A 235 -16.89 -15.68 -4.85
C TYR A 235 -17.92 -15.83 -3.75
N ASP A 236 -19.11 -16.28 -4.10
CA ASP A 236 -20.17 -16.50 -3.13
C ASP A 236 -20.11 -17.94 -2.62
N VAL A 237 -20.07 -18.11 -1.30
CA VAL A 237 -20.28 -19.40 -0.67
C VAL A 237 -21.78 -19.55 -0.40
N PRO A 238 -22.45 -20.63 -0.84
CA PRO A 238 -23.85 -20.85 -0.54
C PRO A 238 -24.10 -20.76 0.97
N ILE A 239 -25.10 -19.98 1.36
CA ILE A 239 -25.50 -19.84 2.77
C ILE A 239 -26.05 -21.19 3.23
N GLN A 240 -25.27 -21.90 4.05
CA GLN A 240 -25.72 -23.14 4.67
C GLN A 240 -26.55 -22.85 5.93
N VAL A 241 -27.40 -23.81 6.31
CA VAL A 241 -28.21 -23.75 7.54
C VAL A 241 -27.26 -23.60 8.74
N GLY A 242 -27.40 -22.50 9.47
CA GLY A 242 -26.43 -22.06 10.49
C GLY A 242 -25.75 -20.71 10.19
N GLY A 243 -26.10 -20.05 9.08
CA GLY A 243 -25.69 -18.67 8.80
C GLY A 243 -24.27 -18.51 8.24
N PHE A 244 -23.57 -19.61 7.98
CA PHE A 244 -22.26 -19.56 7.33
C PHE A 244 -22.41 -19.65 5.81
N GLY A 245 -22.27 -18.51 5.15
CA GLY A 245 -22.13 -18.33 3.70
C GLY A 245 -22.26 -16.85 3.34
N GLY A 246 -22.15 -16.52 2.06
CA GLY A 246 -22.09 -15.16 1.55
C GLY A 246 -20.83 -14.84 0.75
N PRO A 247 -20.67 -13.58 0.32
CA PRO A 247 -19.53 -13.16 -0.49
C PRO A 247 -18.23 -13.32 0.29
N ARG A 248 -17.30 -14.05 -0.30
CA ARG A 248 -15.94 -14.21 0.17
C ARG A 248 -14.96 -13.66 -0.83
N GLN A 249 -13.83 -13.23 -0.30
CA GLN A 249 -12.76 -12.64 -1.06
C GLN A 249 -11.47 -13.42 -0.80
N ILE A 250 -10.76 -13.76 -1.87
CA ILE A 250 -9.38 -14.22 -1.80
C ILE A 250 -8.52 -13.19 -2.51
N ALA A 251 -7.66 -12.53 -1.75
CA ALA A 251 -6.64 -11.65 -2.29
C ALA A 251 -5.35 -12.42 -2.57
N PHE A 252 -4.83 -12.30 -3.79
CA PHE A 252 -3.50 -12.76 -4.16
C PHE A 252 -2.43 -11.75 -3.73
N HIS A 253 -2.74 -10.46 -3.88
CA HIS A 253 -1.83 -9.36 -3.57
C HIS A 253 -2.55 -8.22 -2.86
N TRP A 254 -1.88 -7.58 -1.90
CA TRP A 254 -2.28 -6.29 -1.33
C TRP A 254 -1.20 -5.25 -1.58
N PHE A 255 -1.57 -4.11 -2.14
CA PHE A 255 -0.66 -3.06 -2.57
C PHE A 255 -0.66 -1.89 -1.61
N TYR A 256 0.54 -1.46 -1.21
CA TYR A 256 0.77 -0.29 -0.37
C TYR A 256 1.84 0.57 -1.03
N VAL A 257 1.42 1.59 -1.78
CA VAL A 257 2.35 2.49 -2.47
C VAL A 257 2.95 3.46 -1.46
N ILE A 258 4.24 3.29 -1.14
CA ILE A 258 4.95 4.12 -0.15
C ILE A 258 5.72 5.27 -0.80
N SER A 259 6.00 5.17 -2.10
CA SER A 259 6.56 6.24 -2.92
C SER A 259 6.23 6.01 -4.40
N PRO A 260 6.44 7.01 -5.27
CA PRO A 260 6.31 6.83 -6.72
C PRO A 260 7.18 5.71 -7.30
N LYS A 261 8.24 5.29 -6.61
CA LYS A 261 9.10 4.19 -7.08
C LYS A 261 8.93 2.89 -6.34
N LEU A 262 8.22 2.86 -5.22
CA LEU A 262 8.17 1.69 -4.35
C LEU A 262 6.75 1.39 -3.90
N ALA A 263 6.35 0.14 -4.11
CA ALA A 263 5.18 -0.45 -3.51
C ALA A 263 5.61 -1.60 -2.60
N VAL A 264 5.11 -1.59 -1.37
CA VAL A 264 5.13 -2.78 -0.51
C VAL A 264 3.94 -3.64 -0.90
N VAL A 265 4.20 -4.92 -1.16
CA VAL A 265 3.19 -5.87 -1.63
C VAL A 265 3.10 -7.03 -0.64
N LEU A 266 1.92 -7.30 -0.10
CA LEU A 266 1.67 -8.53 0.65
C LEU A 266 1.17 -9.58 -0.33
N CYS A 267 1.91 -10.68 -0.44
CA CYS A 267 1.65 -11.77 -1.36
C CYS A 267 1.08 -12.97 -0.59
N ALA A 268 0.03 -13.58 -1.13
CA ALA A 268 -0.51 -14.83 -0.59
C ALA A 268 0.58 -15.91 -0.53
N SER A 269 0.58 -16.72 0.53
CA SER A 269 1.61 -17.76 0.73
C SER A 269 1.67 -18.81 -0.39
N GLY A 270 0.63 -18.94 -1.22
CA GLY A 270 0.64 -19.81 -2.41
C GLY A 270 1.66 -19.41 -3.49
N PHE A 271 2.22 -18.19 -3.45
CA PHE A 271 3.33 -17.80 -4.32
C PHE A 271 4.70 -18.31 -3.86
N ARG A 272 4.80 -18.92 -2.68
CA ARG A 272 6.04 -19.54 -2.21
C ARG A 272 6.30 -20.84 -2.97
N GLU A 273 7.57 -21.06 -3.26
CA GLU A 273 8.04 -22.32 -3.83
C GLU A 273 7.65 -23.49 -2.91
N GLY A 274 7.14 -24.58 -3.49
CA GLY A 274 6.67 -25.76 -2.76
C GLY A 274 5.30 -25.64 -2.08
N VAL A 275 4.67 -24.45 -2.04
CA VAL A 275 3.30 -24.29 -1.52
C VAL A 275 2.29 -24.34 -2.66
N GLY A 276 2.47 -23.47 -3.66
CA GLY A 276 1.59 -23.39 -4.83
C GLY A 276 0.13 -23.02 -4.50
N PHE A 277 -0.71 -23.02 -5.53
CA PHE A 277 -2.15 -22.75 -5.44
C PHE A 277 -3.00 -24.01 -5.68
N GLU A 278 -2.39 -25.19 -5.79
CA GLU A 278 -3.06 -26.43 -6.23
C GLU A 278 -4.22 -26.83 -5.31
N ALA A 279 -4.03 -26.74 -3.99
CA ALA A 279 -5.09 -27.00 -3.03
C ALA A 279 -6.25 -26.00 -3.16
N LEU A 280 -5.94 -24.72 -3.40
CA LEU A 280 -6.93 -23.67 -3.63
C LEU A 280 -7.70 -23.91 -4.93
N ASP A 281 -6.98 -24.26 -6.00
CA ASP A 281 -7.57 -24.57 -7.31
C ASP A 281 -8.51 -25.78 -7.22
N LYS A 282 -8.10 -26.83 -6.50
CA LYS A 282 -8.90 -28.03 -6.27
C LYS A 282 -10.14 -27.73 -5.43
N PHE A 283 -10.02 -26.87 -4.42
CA PHE A 283 -11.13 -26.50 -3.53
C PHE A 283 -12.15 -25.61 -4.22
N LEU A 284 -11.71 -24.62 -5.00
CA LEU A 284 -12.60 -23.62 -5.61
C LEU A 284 -13.06 -24.00 -7.02
N GLY A 285 -12.43 -24.99 -7.66
CA GLY A 285 -12.75 -25.39 -9.03
C GLY A 285 -12.42 -24.33 -10.10
N PHE A 286 -11.81 -23.22 -9.71
CA PHE A 286 -11.46 -22.11 -10.62
C PHE A 286 -9.99 -22.19 -11.02
N LYS A 287 -9.71 -22.07 -12.33
CA LYS A 287 -8.37 -21.83 -12.88
C LYS A 287 -8.01 -20.33 -12.91
N HIS A 288 -8.63 -19.50 -12.06
CA HIS A 288 -8.34 -18.07 -12.04
C HIS A 288 -6.99 -17.85 -11.39
N ARG A 289 -6.02 -17.39 -12.19
CA ARG A 289 -4.66 -17.09 -11.76
C ARG A 289 -4.52 -15.59 -11.57
N SER A 290 -3.68 -15.20 -10.62
CA SER A 290 -3.33 -13.79 -10.45
C SER A 290 -2.85 -13.16 -11.76
N ILE A 291 -3.26 -11.91 -12.01
CA ILE A 291 -2.77 -11.12 -13.15
C ILE A 291 -1.27 -10.80 -13.02
N PHE A 292 -0.70 -10.99 -11.83
CA PHE A 292 0.72 -10.81 -11.54
C PHE A 292 1.49 -12.13 -11.44
N LYS A 293 0.91 -13.28 -11.85
CA LYS A 293 1.56 -14.60 -11.74
C LYS A 293 2.98 -14.69 -12.33
N ASN A 294 3.30 -13.86 -13.32
CA ASN A 294 4.61 -13.83 -14.00
C ASN A 294 5.59 -12.81 -13.38
N VAL A 295 5.18 -12.08 -12.35
CA VAL A 295 6.05 -11.21 -11.57
C VAL A 295 6.77 -12.07 -10.53
N SER A 296 8.02 -11.73 -10.22
CA SER A 296 8.77 -12.45 -9.18
C SER A 296 8.28 -12.04 -7.78
N HIS A 297 8.08 -13.03 -6.91
CA HIS A 297 7.65 -12.85 -5.52
C HIS A 297 8.65 -13.49 -4.54
N PRO A 298 9.92 -13.05 -4.51
CA PRO A 298 10.90 -13.66 -3.63
C PRO A 298 10.49 -13.43 -2.18
N PRO A 299 10.29 -14.49 -1.37
CA PRO A 299 10.06 -14.31 0.06
C PRO A 299 11.33 -13.76 0.72
N PRO A 300 11.22 -13.09 1.88
CA PRO A 300 12.40 -12.68 2.62
C PRO A 300 13.22 -13.89 3.06
N ILE A 301 14.54 -13.75 3.03
CA ILE A 301 15.47 -14.74 3.58
C ILE A 301 15.63 -14.46 5.07
N PRO A 302 15.18 -15.36 5.97
CA PRO A 302 15.28 -15.16 7.40
C PRO A 302 16.65 -15.56 7.96
N GLU A 303 17.16 -14.80 8.91
CA GLU A 303 18.32 -15.11 9.76
C GLU A 303 17.85 -15.00 11.22
N TYR A 304 17.63 -16.15 11.86
CA TYR A 304 17.13 -16.23 13.23
C TYR A 304 18.27 -16.20 14.24
N VAL A 305 18.13 -15.39 15.28
CA VAL A 305 19.14 -15.30 16.33
C VAL A 305 19.13 -16.58 17.18
N GLY A 306 20.30 -17.16 17.37
CA GLY A 306 20.45 -18.40 18.15
C GLY A 306 20.20 -19.69 17.37
N PHE A 307 19.87 -19.61 16.08
CA PHE A 307 19.80 -20.80 15.22
C PHE A 307 21.22 -21.27 14.88
N LYS A 308 21.66 -22.35 15.53
CA LYS A 308 22.77 -23.17 15.05
C LYS A 308 22.15 -24.20 14.10
N GLU A 309 22.67 -24.33 12.88
CA GLU A 309 22.19 -25.32 11.91
C GLU A 309 21.93 -26.66 12.61
N PRO A 310 20.72 -27.24 12.46
CA PRO A 310 20.42 -28.52 13.07
C PRO A 310 21.22 -29.60 12.35
N SER A 311 22.41 -29.87 12.87
CA SER A 311 23.05 -31.16 12.65
C SER A 311 22.15 -32.22 13.30
N LYS A 312 21.39 -32.92 12.43
CA LYS A 312 20.55 -34.10 12.71
C LYS A 312 19.11 -33.82 13.17
N LEU A 313 18.20 -33.63 12.22
CA LEU A 313 16.83 -34.16 12.33
C LEU A 313 16.46 -34.80 10.97
N ARG A 314 16.22 -36.13 10.98
CA ARG A 314 15.70 -36.94 9.87
C ARG A 314 14.16 -37.05 9.98
N PRO A 315 13.45 -37.67 9.02
CA PRO A 315 13.29 -37.33 7.61
C PRO A 315 11.80 -37.04 7.26
N GLU A 316 11.63 -36.30 6.16
CA GLU A 316 10.54 -36.15 5.16
C GLU A 316 9.14 -36.81 5.27
N SER A 317 8.75 -37.62 6.27
CA SER A 317 7.50 -38.42 6.20
C SER A 317 6.21 -37.74 6.70
N GLU A 318 6.24 -36.51 7.19
CA GLU A 318 5.02 -35.78 7.66
C GLU A 318 4.53 -34.68 6.70
N PHE A 319 5.25 -34.44 5.60
CA PHE A 319 4.88 -33.42 4.60
C PHE A 319 3.81 -33.88 3.59
N ASP A 320 3.45 -35.17 3.57
CA ASP A 320 2.48 -35.75 2.63
C ASP A 320 0.99 -35.61 3.04
N LYS A 321 0.70 -34.94 4.16
CA LYS A 321 -0.70 -34.69 4.56
C LYS A 321 -1.31 -33.55 3.73
N PRO A 322 -2.61 -33.67 3.32
CA PRO A 322 -3.28 -32.62 2.58
C PRO A 322 -3.19 -31.27 3.30
N PHE A 323 -2.87 -30.22 2.54
CA PHE A 323 -2.67 -28.85 3.01
C PHE A 323 -3.94 -28.27 3.66
N ASP A 324 -3.99 -28.19 5.00
CA ASP A 324 -5.01 -27.39 5.72
C ASP A 324 -4.49 -25.96 5.93
N PHE A 325 -5.18 -25.00 5.32
CA PHE A 325 -4.91 -23.55 5.46
C PHE A 325 -4.95 -23.08 6.92
N ARG A 326 -5.62 -23.81 7.82
CA ARG A 326 -5.67 -23.48 9.26
C ARG A 326 -4.41 -23.86 10.03
N GLU A 327 -3.56 -24.73 9.48
CA GLU A 327 -2.40 -25.30 10.17
C GLU A 327 -1.04 -24.74 9.71
N PHE A 328 -0.99 -23.83 8.73
CA PHE A 328 0.28 -23.28 8.25
C PHE A 328 1.04 -22.54 9.37
N ASP A 329 0.33 -21.70 10.12
CA ASP A 329 0.88 -20.96 11.26
C ASP A 329 1.28 -21.90 12.41
N ASN A 330 0.46 -22.92 12.66
CA ASN A 330 0.76 -23.90 13.70
C ASN A 330 1.97 -24.76 13.34
N ARG A 331 2.24 -25.09 12.08
CA ARG A 331 3.35 -26.00 11.73
C ARG A 331 4.72 -25.36 11.86
N PHE A 332 4.90 -24.11 11.43
CA PHE A 332 6.17 -23.41 11.64
C PHE A 332 6.36 -23.09 13.13
N ASP A 333 5.33 -22.58 13.81
CA ASP A 333 5.44 -22.25 15.24
C ASP A 333 5.62 -23.52 16.08
N TRP A 334 4.95 -24.61 15.75
CA TRP A 334 5.17 -25.92 16.37
C TRP A 334 6.58 -26.44 16.11
N TRP A 335 7.06 -26.44 14.86
CA TRP A 335 8.43 -26.86 14.54
C TRP A 335 9.50 -25.99 15.23
N ALA A 336 9.30 -24.67 15.24
CA ALA A 336 10.18 -23.72 15.90
C ALA A 336 10.21 -23.97 17.41
N ASN A 337 9.04 -24.18 18.03
CA ASN A 337 8.93 -24.53 19.44
C ASN A 337 9.62 -25.87 19.76
N GLN A 338 9.43 -26.90 18.92
CA GLN A 338 10.09 -28.21 19.06
C GLN A 338 11.61 -28.12 18.90
N SER A 339 12.08 -27.22 18.04
CA SER A 339 13.51 -26.98 17.79
C SER A 339 14.14 -26.02 18.81
N GLY A 340 13.37 -25.54 19.81
CA GLY A 340 13.82 -24.55 20.78
C GLY A 340 14.09 -23.16 20.18
N LEU A 341 13.68 -22.93 18.93
CA LEU A 341 13.80 -21.66 18.23
C LEU A 341 12.72 -20.70 18.75
N LYS A 342 13.14 -19.76 19.59
CA LYS A 342 12.27 -18.65 19.99
C LYS A 342 12.43 -17.52 18.99
N LYS A 343 11.31 -17.00 18.50
CA LYS A 343 11.28 -15.77 17.70
C LYS A 343 11.89 -14.64 18.54
N GLN A 344 12.79 -13.87 17.96
CA GLN A 344 13.42 -12.73 18.64
C GLN A 344 13.24 -11.44 17.83
N ASP A 345 13.10 -10.33 18.54
CA ASP A 345 12.93 -8.99 17.93
C ASP A 345 14.08 -8.60 16.99
N ASN A 346 15.26 -9.17 17.22
CA ASN A 346 16.48 -8.96 16.45
C ASN A 346 16.71 -10.00 15.34
N ASP A 347 15.78 -10.93 15.10
CA ASP A 347 15.79 -11.76 13.89
C ASP A 347 15.79 -10.85 12.67
N LYS A 348 16.56 -11.20 11.66
CA LYS A 348 16.74 -10.39 10.45
C LYS A 348 16.05 -11.04 9.27
N PHE A 349 15.52 -10.20 8.39
CA PHE A 349 14.87 -10.61 7.16
C PHE A 349 15.46 -9.82 6.00
N THR A 350 16.09 -10.51 5.06
CA THR A 350 16.67 -9.90 3.86
C THR A 350 15.63 -9.90 2.74
N PHE A 351 15.27 -8.71 2.27
CA PHE A 351 14.33 -8.49 1.18
C PHE A 351 15.07 -8.03 -0.07
N THR A 352 14.69 -8.56 -1.23
CA THR A 352 15.16 -8.10 -2.53
C THR A 352 14.20 -7.07 -3.12
N PHE A 353 14.74 -5.99 -3.69
CA PHE A 353 13.95 -5.03 -4.46
C PHE A 353 13.63 -5.62 -5.84
N VAL A 354 12.38 -6.04 -6.03
CA VAL A 354 11.91 -6.61 -7.30
C VAL A 354 11.70 -5.50 -8.31
N LYS A 355 12.49 -5.49 -9.39
CA LYS A 355 12.31 -4.53 -10.48
C LYS A 355 11.02 -4.87 -11.26
N ALA A 356 9.95 -4.13 -10.99
CA ALA A 356 8.71 -4.25 -11.72
C ALA A 356 8.85 -3.63 -13.12
N ASN A 357 8.45 -4.37 -14.16
CA ASN A 357 8.45 -3.83 -15.51
C ASN A 357 7.30 -2.81 -15.70
N SER A 358 7.36 -2.04 -16.78
CA SER A 358 6.36 -1.00 -17.08
C SER A 358 4.92 -1.54 -17.15
N ALA A 359 4.73 -2.76 -17.65
CA ALA A 359 3.40 -3.38 -17.70
C ALA A 359 2.85 -3.70 -16.29
N THR A 360 3.68 -4.24 -15.40
CA THR A 360 3.35 -4.48 -13.99
C THR A 360 2.98 -3.18 -13.29
N VAL A 361 3.76 -2.11 -13.45
CA VAL A 361 3.47 -0.81 -12.82
C VAL A 361 2.13 -0.24 -13.32
N HIS A 362 1.87 -0.32 -14.63
CA HIS A 362 0.59 0.12 -15.19
C HIS A 362 -0.60 -0.75 -14.72
N LEU A 363 -0.42 -2.06 -14.51
CA LEU A 363 -1.47 -2.92 -13.94
C LEU A 363 -1.79 -2.57 -12.49
N VAL A 364 -0.76 -2.32 -11.67
CA VAL A 364 -0.96 -1.84 -10.29
C VAL A 364 -1.72 -0.51 -10.32
N ASN A 365 -1.27 0.45 -11.13
CA ASN A 365 -1.97 1.74 -11.27
C ASN A 365 -3.41 1.56 -11.77
N SER A 366 -3.70 0.57 -12.63
CA SER A 366 -5.07 0.25 -13.04
C SER A 366 -5.95 -0.19 -11.88
N ILE A 367 -5.43 -1.01 -10.96
CA ILE A 367 -6.15 -1.39 -9.72
C ILE A 367 -6.42 -0.15 -8.87
N LEU A 368 -5.41 0.70 -8.66
CA LEU A 368 -5.55 1.95 -7.89
C LEU A 368 -6.61 2.89 -8.47
N LEU A 369 -6.75 2.91 -9.80
CA LEU A 369 -7.74 3.72 -10.52
C LEU A 369 -9.15 3.13 -10.45
N ASN A 370 -9.30 1.80 -10.45
CA ASN A 370 -10.62 1.15 -10.36
C ASN A 370 -11.30 1.39 -9.02
N GLU A 371 -10.50 1.36 -7.95
CA GLU A 371 -10.93 1.52 -6.56
C GLU A 371 -11.04 3.00 -6.15
N ALA A 372 -10.94 3.91 -7.12
CA ALA A 372 -11.06 5.33 -6.91
C ALA A 372 -12.52 5.77 -6.73
N ASN A 373 -12.77 6.55 -5.69
CA ASN A 373 -14.07 7.19 -5.46
C ASN A 373 -14.38 8.25 -6.54
N PRO A 374 -15.66 8.66 -6.70
CA PRO A 374 -16.04 9.75 -7.62
C PRO A 374 -15.29 11.07 -7.34
N ASP A 375 -15.07 11.41 -6.06
CA ASP A 375 -14.34 12.60 -5.62
C ASP A 375 -12.82 12.36 -5.54
N LEU A 376 -12.29 11.57 -6.47
CA LEU A 376 -10.90 11.17 -6.49
C LEU A 376 -9.98 12.39 -6.54
N GLN A 377 -9.11 12.49 -5.54
CA GLN A 377 -7.86 13.24 -5.65
C GLN A 377 -6.72 12.26 -5.93
N LEU A 378 -6.09 12.43 -7.09
CA LEU A 378 -4.99 11.58 -7.55
C LEU A 378 -3.69 12.38 -7.51
N SER A 379 -2.73 11.93 -6.73
CA SER A 379 -1.37 12.49 -6.70
C SER A 379 -0.45 11.71 -7.64
N PHE A 380 0.37 12.45 -8.37
CA PHE A 380 1.32 11.92 -9.35
C PHE A 380 2.53 12.85 -9.45
N LEU A 381 3.56 12.46 -10.22
CA LEU A 381 4.73 13.32 -10.42
C LEU A 381 4.93 13.72 -11.87
N SER A 382 4.73 12.80 -12.80
CA SER A 382 5.03 13.00 -14.21
C SER A 382 3.75 13.06 -15.04
N LEU A 383 3.44 14.26 -15.56
CA LEU A 383 2.33 14.46 -16.51
C LEU A 383 2.38 13.49 -17.70
N PRO A 384 3.53 13.30 -18.39
CA PRO A 384 3.62 12.33 -19.49
C PRO A 384 3.33 10.90 -19.04
N TYR A 385 3.82 10.51 -17.86
CA TYR A 385 3.62 9.16 -17.35
C TYR A 385 2.19 8.91 -16.95
N LEU A 386 1.55 9.86 -16.27
CA LEU A 386 0.15 9.78 -15.89
C LEU A 386 -0.73 9.64 -17.15
N TYR A 387 -0.47 10.43 -18.20
CA TYR A 387 -1.17 10.26 -19.47
C TYR A 387 -0.99 8.85 -20.05
N LYS A 388 0.25 8.34 -20.08
CA LYS A 388 0.54 6.96 -20.53
C LYS A 388 -0.21 5.94 -19.68
N THR A 389 -0.28 6.13 -18.37
CA THR A 389 -1.02 5.27 -17.44
C THR A 389 -2.50 5.26 -17.75
N ILE A 390 -3.13 6.42 -17.99
CA ILE A 390 -4.55 6.48 -18.37
C ILE A 390 -4.79 5.82 -19.75
N VAL A 391 -3.88 5.99 -20.71
CA VAL A 391 -3.96 5.28 -22.00
C VAL A 391 -3.88 3.75 -21.81
N LYS A 392 -2.95 3.29 -20.96
CA LYS A 392 -2.78 1.85 -20.67
C LYS A 392 -3.94 1.27 -19.87
N TYR A 393 -4.53 2.04 -18.96
CA TYR A 393 -5.74 1.66 -18.24
C TYR A 393 -6.85 1.23 -19.19
N TYR A 394 -7.22 2.06 -20.16
CA TYR A 394 -8.24 1.70 -21.16
C TYR A 394 -7.84 0.50 -22.03
N LYS A 395 -6.56 0.35 -22.35
CA LYS A 395 -6.07 -0.78 -23.14
C LYS A 395 -6.18 -2.10 -22.37
N ASN A 396 -5.72 -2.12 -21.12
CA ASN A 396 -5.76 -3.32 -20.28
C ASN A 396 -7.18 -3.87 -20.13
N PHE A 397 -8.18 -3.00 -20.02
CA PHE A 397 -9.57 -3.40 -19.94
C PHE A 397 -10.10 -4.00 -21.25
N LYS A 398 -9.82 -3.34 -22.37
CA LYS A 398 -10.19 -3.85 -23.70
C LYS A 398 -9.57 -5.24 -23.96
N ASP A 399 -8.30 -5.43 -23.62
CA ASP A 399 -7.58 -6.68 -23.89
C ASP A 399 -8.05 -7.84 -22.99
N ASN A 400 -8.67 -7.56 -21.84
CA ASN A 400 -9.18 -8.57 -20.91
C ASN A 400 -10.72 -8.74 -20.96
N ASN A 401 -11.41 -8.16 -21.94
CA ASN A 401 -12.89 -8.19 -22.07
C ASN A 401 -13.66 -7.70 -20.83
N PHE A 402 -13.04 -6.86 -20.00
CA PHE A 402 -13.71 -6.21 -18.88
C PHE A 402 -14.09 -4.77 -19.28
N MET A 403 -15.25 -4.28 -18.84
CA MET A 403 -15.53 -2.85 -18.92
C MET A 403 -14.72 -2.12 -17.83
N PRO A 404 -14.08 -0.97 -18.15
CA PRO A 404 -13.47 -0.14 -17.11
C PRO A 404 -14.54 0.23 -16.08
N SER A 405 -14.27 -0.02 -14.79
CA SER A 405 -15.23 0.33 -13.73
C SER A 405 -15.34 1.86 -13.55
N GLN A 406 -14.33 2.60 -14.01
CA GLN A 406 -14.25 4.05 -13.92
C GLN A 406 -13.96 4.69 -15.28
N ASP A 407 -14.63 5.81 -15.56
CA ASP A 407 -14.32 6.66 -16.71
C ASP A 407 -13.38 7.83 -16.33
N PHE A 408 -12.24 7.87 -17.00
CA PHE A 408 -11.19 8.89 -16.95
C PHE A 408 -11.01 9.64 -18.29
N SER A 409 -12.03 9.68 -19.15
CA SER A 409 -11.91 10.27 -20.49
C SER A 409 -11.64 11.77 -20.44
N LYS A 410 -12.27 12.45 -19.46
CA LYS A 410 -12.03 13.85 -19.13
C LYS A 410 -10.58 14.08 -18.70
N MET A 411 -10.09 13.32 -17.73
CA MET A 411 -8.70 13.35 -17.28
C MET A 411 -7.71 13.14 -18.45
N LYS A 412 -7.97 12.14 -19.30
CA LYS A 412 -7.16 11.88 -20.49
C LYS A 412 -7.09 13.10 -21.41
N ARG A 413 -8.22 13.77 -21.66
CA ARG A 413 -8.29 15.00 -22.46
C ARG A 413 -7.53 16.14 -21.80
N THR A 414 -7.74 16.36 -20.50
CA THR A 414 -7.09 17.41 -19.72
C THR A 414 -5.56 17.24 -19.73
N LEU A 415 -5.07 16.01 -19.52
CA LEU A 415 -3.65 15.67 -19.62
C LEU A 415 -3.09 15.89 -21.03
N PHE A 416 -3.83 15.50 -22.07
CA PHE A 416 -3.41 15.71 -23.46
C PHE A 416 -3.27 17.20 -23.80
N ILE A 417 -4.22 18.03 -23.36
CA ILE A 417 -4.16 19.49 -23.55
C ILE A 417 -2.94 20.07 -22.82
N ALA A 418 -2.71 19.66 -21.56
CA ALA A 418 -1.59 20.12 -20.76
C ALA A 418 -0.24 19.78 -21.41
N LEU A 419 -0.06 18.54 -21.88
CA LEU A 419 1.16 18.10 -22.56
C LEU A 419 1.44 18.90 -23.84
N ASN A 420 0.40 19.16 -24.65
CA ASN A 420 0.55 19.95 -25.87
C ASN A 420 0.83 21.43 -25.61
N LYS A 421 0.27 22.00 -24.53
CA LYS A 421 0.58 23.37 -24.11
C LYS A 421 2.04 23.49 -23.69
N THR A 422 2.52 22.54 -22.87
CA THR A 422 3.92 22.49 -22.42
C THR A 422 4.87 22.40 -23.63
N HIS A 423 4.55 21.56 -24.62
CA HIS A 423 5.34 21.47 -25.85
C HIS A 423 5.37 22.78 -26.65
N LYS A 424 4.24 23.50 -26.75
CA LYS A 424 4.20 24.82 -27.42
C LYS A 424 5.02 25.87 -26.67
N GLU A 425 4.95 25.88 -25.34
CA GLU A 425 5.75 26.76 -24.49
C GLU A 425 7.24 26.47 -24.61
N ASP A 426 7.65 25.20 -24.59
CA ASP A 426 9.03 24.78 -24.82
C ASP A 426 9.53 25.15 -26.22
N LEU A 427 8.70 25.00 -27.25
CA LEU A 427 9.03 25.46 -28.61
C LEU A 427 9.17 26.97 -28.68
N ASN A 428 8.31 27.73 -28.00
CA ASN A 428 8.41 29.19 -27.93
C ASN A 428 9.66 29.62 -27.15
N LEU A 429 9.99 28.95 -26.05
CA LEU A 429 11.23 29.15 -25.30
C LEU A 429 12.46 28.86 -26.18
N ARG A 430 12.46 27.76 -26.93
CA ARG A 430 13.53 27.43 -27.89
C ARG A 430 13.66 28.43 -29.04
N ARG A 431 12.55 29.01 -29.51
CA ARG A 431 12.55 30.09 -30.52
C ARG A 431 13.01 31.43 -29.96
N ASN A 432 12.78 31.68 -28.66
CA ASN A 432 13.15 32.90 -27.96
C ASN A 432 14.57 32.85 -27.37
N ILE A 433 15.24 31.69 -27.38
CA ILE A 433 16.69 31.65 -27.27
C ILE A 433 17.22 32.33 -28.53
N LEU A 434 17.65 33.59 -28.38
CA LEU A 434 18.37 34.33 -29.41
C LEU A 434 19.37 33.38 -30.06
N VAL A 435 19.22 33.23 -31.38
CA VAL A 435 20.24 32.66 -32.26
C VAL A 435 21.45 33.60 -32.17
N CYS A 436 22.21 33.51 -31.07
CA CYS A 436 23.52 34.12 -30.98
C CYS A 436 24.39 33.29 -31.93
N GLY A 437 24.86 33.96 -32.97
CA GLY A 437 25.22 33.33 -34.22
C GLY A 437 26.36 32.32 -34.12
N LYS A 438 26.32 31.39 -35.07
CA LYS A 438 27.46 30.79 -35.78
C LYS A 438 28.72 30.56 -34.94
N TYR A 439 28.91 29.35 -34.40
CA TYR A 439 30.18 28.62 -34.48
C TYR A 439 29.90 27.11 -34.38
N TRP A 440 29.42 26.52 -35.47
CA TRP A 440 29.64 25.10 -35.76
C TRP A 440 30.52 25.01 -37.01
N ASN A 441 31.78 25.46 -36.87
CA ASN A 441 32.81 25.10 -37.83
C ASN A 441 33.50 23.84 -37.33
N LEU A 442 33.29 22.76 -38.09
CA LEU A 442 34.32 21.80 -38.52
C LEU A 442 35.32 21.33 -37.44
N CYS A 443 35.02 20.19 -36.83
CA CYS A 443 36.06 19.19 -36.59
C CYS A 443 35.96 18.16 -37.73
N LYS A 444 36.65 18.46 -38.84
CA LYS A 444 37.14 17.42 -39.74
C LYS A 444 38.39 16.82 -39.08
N PHE A 445 38.51 15.52 -39.23
CA PHE A 445 39.66 14.70 -38.88
C PHE A 445 41.00 15.31 -39.32
N GLU A 446 41.97 15.29 -38.41
CA GLU A 446 43.33 14.76 -38.64
C GLU A 446 43.69 13.84 -37.47
#